data_AF-A0A257PR65-F1
#
_entry.id   AF-A0A257PR65-F1
#
_cell.length_a   1.000
_cell.length_b   1.000
_cell.length_c   1.000
_cell.angle_alpha   90.00
_cell.angle_beta   90.00
_cell.angle_gamma   90.00
#
_symmetry.space_group_name_H-M   'P 1'
#
loop_
_entity.id
_entity.type
_entity.pdbx_description
1 polymer ?
#
loop_
_entity_poly.entity_id
_entity_poly.type
_entity_poly.pdbx_seq_one_letter_code
_entity_poly.pdbx_strand_id
1 'polypeptide(L)'
;MHEFRHGELKRGRGGKVKNPQQAIAIALSEAGASNQQLPAENRHKLKRTEAKQRRGETAQAREEISSTRRKQSTEPTRGDLYQQAWRADIPGRSRMSKDELQHALAQHRP
;
A
#
# COMPACT_ATOMS: atom_id res chain seq x y z
N MET A 1 -0.76 -5.86 -11.54
CA MET A 1 -0.06 -6.81 -10.64
C MET A 1 0.19 -6.27 -9.22
N HIS A 2 0.19 -4.95 -9.00
CA HIS A 2 0.36 -4.43 -7.65
C HIS A 2 -0.72 -4.86 -6.68
N GLU A 3 -1.99 -4.81 -7.07
CA GLU A 3 -3.10 -5.22 -6.20
C GLU A 3 -2.93 -6.67 -5.69
N PHE A 4 -2.33 -7.56 -6.49
CA PHE A 4 -2.03 -8.92 -6.05
C PHE A 4 -0.90 -8.96 -5.01
N ARG A 5 0.16 -8.17 -5.20
CA ARG A 5 1.28 -8.04 -4.26
C ARG A 5 0.83 -7.55 -2.88
N HIS A 6 -0.13 -6.63 -2.85
CA HIS A 6 -0.73 -6.12 -1.61
C HIS A 6 -1.88 -7.02 -1.08
N GLY A 7 -2.18 -8.12 -1.78
CA GLY A 7 -3.27 -9.04 -1.41
C GLY A 7 -4.65 -8.40 -1.48
N GLU A 8 -4.85 -7.44 -2.37
CA GLU A 8 -6.09 -6.68 -2.55
C GLU A 8 -6.85 -7.08 -3.82
N LEU A 9 -6.19 -7.74 -4.78
CA LEU A 9 -6.83 -8.18 -6.03
C LEU A 9 -8.02 -9.10 -5.72
N LYS A 10 -9.20 -8.78 -6.26
CA LYS A 10 -10.45 -9.51 -5.99
C LYS A 10 -10.83 -10.46 -7.13
N ARG A 11 -11.46 -11.57 -6.76
CA ARG A 11 -12.10 -12.51 -7.70
C ARG A 11 -13.49 -12.00 -8.08
N GLY A 12 -13.97 -12.37 -9.27
CA GLY A 12 -15.31 -11.98 -9.76
C GLY A 12 -16.48 -12.42 -8.88
N ARG A 13 -16.35 -13.56 -8.16
CA ARG A 13 -17.34 -14.05 -7.18
C ARG A 13 -17.10 -13.57 -5.74
N GLY A 14 -16.17 -12.62 -5.55
CA GLY A 14 -15.79 -12.13 -4.23
C GLY A 14 -14.58 -12.85 -3.61
N GLY A 15 -14.00 -12.19 -2.61
CA GLY A 15 -12.77 -12.62 -1.94
C GLY A 15 -11.48 -12.31 -2.73
N LYS A 16 -10.35 -12.38 -2.04
CA LYS A 16 -9.02 -12.08 -2.57
C LYS A 16 -8.47 -13.20 -3.44
N VAL A 17 -7.73 -12.84 -4.48
CA VAL A 17 -6.97 -13.79 -5.32
C VAL A 17 -5.77 -14.28 -4.53
N LYS A 18 -5.61 -15.61 -4.44
CA LYS A 18 -4.49 -16.26 -3.73
C LYS A 18 -3.46 -16.88 -4.66
N ASN A 19 -3.85 -17.22 -5.90
CA ASN A 19 -2.98 -17.89 -6.87
C ASN A 19 -2.37 -16.87 -7.86
N PRO A 20 -1.03 -16.81 -8.00
CA PRO A 20 -0.36 -15.96 -8.98
C PRO A 20 -0.83 -16.15 -10.43
N GLN A 21 -1.11 -17.39 -10.84
CA GLN A 21 -1.59 -17.69 -12.19
C GLN A 21 -2.94 -17.02 -12.47
N GLN A 22 -3.85 -17.04 -11.49
CA GLN A 22 -5.13 -16.36 -11.59
C GLN A 22 -4.94 -14.83 -11.64
N ALA A 23 -3.98 -14.30 -10.87
CA ALA A 23 -3.65 -12.88 -10.91
C ALA A 23 -3.12 -12.44 -12.28
N ILE A 24 -2.28 -13.27 -12.92
CA ILE A 24 -1.77 -13.04 -14.28
C ILE A 24 -2.94 -13.04 -15.28
N ALA A 25 -3.86 -14.01 -15.20
CA ALA A 25 -5.01 -14.08 -16.09
C ALA A 25 -5.93 -12.84 -15.98
N ILE A 26 -6.15 -12.35 -14.75
CA ILE A 26 -6.89 -11.12 -14.51
C ILE A 26 -6.13 -9.93 -15.09
N ALA A 27 -4.82 -9.83 -14.85
CA ALA A 27 -3.99 -8.74 -15.37
C ALA A 27 -4.00 -8.68 -16.91
N LEU A 28 -3.88 -9.82 -17.59
CA LEU A 28 -3.97 -9.90 -19.05
C LEU A 28 -5.36 -9.46 -19.56
N SER A 29 -6.43 -9.85 -18.87
CA SER A 29 -7.79 -9.46 -19.22
C SER A 29 -8.04 -7.96 -19.01
N GLU A 30 -7.54 -7.40 -17.91
CA GLU A 30 -7.66 -5.97 -17.59
C GLU A 30 -6.81 -5.08 -18.50
N ALA A 31 -5.67 -5.60 -18.97
CA ALA A 31 -4.79 -4.94 -19.95
C ALA A 31 -5.27 -5.11 -21.40
N GLY A 32 -6.35 -5.87 -21.64
CA GLY A 32 -6.85 -6.14 -23.00
C GLY A 32 -5.96 -7.08 -23.83
N ALA A 33 -5.07 -7.84 -23.20
CA ALA A 33 -4.16 -8.79 -23.83
C ALA A 33 -4.65 -10.25 -23.77
N SER A 34 -5.88 -10.48 -23.29
CA SER A 34 -6.45 -11.83 -23.22
C SER A 34 -6.77 -12.38 -24.61
N ASN A 35 -6.36 -13.61 -24.89
CA ASN A 35 -6.72 -14.34 -26.11
C ASN A 35 -8.07 -15.08 -26.01
N GLN A 36 -8.71 -15.07 -24.84
CA GLN A 36 -10.00 -15.74 -24.60
C GLN A 36 -11.22 -14.84 -24.89
N GLN A 37 -10.98 -13.56 -25.17
CA GLN A 37 -12.04 -12.56 -25.35
C GLN A 37 -11.91 -11.87 -26.70
N LEU A 38 -13.03 -11.35 -27.20
CA LEU A 38 -13.04 -10.61 -28.45
C LEU A 38 -12.22 -9.31 -28.34
N PRO A 39 -11.56 -8.85 -29.42
CA PRO A 39 -10.77 -7.61 -29.40
C PRO A 39 -11.57 -6.38 -28.93
N ALA A 40 -12.87 -6.32 -29.23
CA ALA A 40 -13.74 -5.23 -28.78
C ALA A 40 -13.92 -5.22 -27.25
N GLU A 41 -14.09 -6.38 -26.62
CA GLU A 41 -14.20 -6.50 -25.17
C GLU A 41 -12.89 -6.14 -24.48
N ASN A 42 -11.77 -6.61 -25.02
CA ASN A 42 -10.44 -6.29 -24.53
C ASN A 42 -10.19 -4.78 -24.50
N ARG A 43 -10.54 -4.08 -25.60
CA ARG A 43 -10.45 -2.61 -25.66
C ARG A 43 -11.33 -1.93 -24.62
N HIS A 44 -12.55 -2.43 -24.42
CA HIS A 44 -13.47 -1.87 -23.42
C HIS A 44 -12.93 -2.05 -21.99
N LYS A 45 -12.40 -3.24 -21.68
CA LYS A 45 -11.77 -3.53 -20.38
C LYS A 45 -10.55 -2.66 -20.14
N LEU A 46 -9.65 -2.55 -21.12
CA LEU A 46 -8.47 -1.68 -21.03
C LEU A 46 -8.88 -0.25 -20.73
N LYS A 47 -9.79 0.34 -21.52
CA LYS A 47 -10.29 1.70 -21.30
C LYS A 47 -10.89 1.88 -19.90
N ARG A 48 -11.64 0.89 -19.40
CA ARG A 48 -12.21 0.91 -18.06
C ARG A 48 -11.12 0.90 -16.98
N THR A 49 -10.10 0.06 -17.13
CA THR A 49 -8.98 -0.05 -16.20
C THR A 49 -8.14 1.24 -16.18
N GLU A 50 -7.81 1.78 -17.35
CA GLU A 50 -7.10 3.07 -17.48
C GLU A 50 -7.88 4.21 -16.83
N ALA A 51 -9.20 4.27 -17.02
CA ALA A 51 -10.03 5.31 -16.42
C ALA A 51 -10.03 5.22 -14.87
N LYS A 52 -10.03 4.00 -14.30
CA LYS A 52 -9.89 3.81 -12.84
C LYS A 52 -8.52 4.23 -12.33
N GLN A 53 -7.46 3.89 -13.06
CA GLN A 53 -6.09 4.31 -12.74
C GLN A 53 -5.96 5.82 -12.74
N ARG A 54 -6.50 6.49 -13.77
CA ARG A 54 -6.48 7.96 -13.89
C ARG A 54 -7.25 8.66 -12.76
N ARG A 55 -8.29 8.00 -12.21
CA ARG A 55 -9.04 8.46 -11.02
C ARG A 55 -8.36 8.15 -9.68
N GLY A 56 -7.23 7.45 -9.68
CA GLY A 56 -6.56 7.04 -8.44
C GLY A 56 -7.33 6.00 -7.63
N GLU A 57 -8.19 5.21 -8.29
CA GLU A 57 -9.02 4.20 -7.61
C GLU A 57 -8.27 2.87 -7.38
N THR A 58 -7.03 2.75 -7.84
CA THR A 58 -6.23 1.55 -7.63
C THR A 58 -5.70 1.47 -6.20
N ALA A 59 -5.48 0.22 -5.75
CA ALA A 59 -4.81 -0.10 -4.49
C ALA A 59 -3.57 0.78 -4.25
N GLN A 60 -2.74 0.91 -5.29
CA GLN A 60 -1.49 1.67 -5.24
C GLN A 60 -1.72 3.15 -5.01
N ALA A 61 -2.66 3.78 -5.73
CA ALA A 61 -2.93 5.19 -5.56
C ALA A 61 -3.48 5.48 -4.15
N ARG A 62 -4.30 4.58 -3.60
CA ARG A 62 -4.78 4.67 -2.22
C ARG A 62 -3.66 4.50 -1.20
N GLU A 63 -2.76 3.54 -1.40
CA GLU A 63 -1.60 3.34 -0.54
C GLU A 63 -0.62 4.50 -0.62
N GLU A 64 -0.38 5.03 -1.82
CA GLU A 64 0.42 6.22 -2.06
C GLU A 64 -0.20 7.40 -1.31
N ILE A 65 -1.49 7.71 -1.50
CA ILE A 65 -2.19 8.75 -0.75
C ILE A 65 -2.10 8.53 0.77
N SER A 66 -2.27 7.30 1.25
CA SER A 66 -2.13 6.95 2.67
C SER A 66 -0.70 7.21 3.17
N SER A 67 0.31 6.83 2.40
CA SER A 67 1.72 7.03 2.72
C SER A 67 2.09 8.53 2.69
N THR A 68 1.54 9.30 1.75
CA THR A 68 1.71 10.74 1.65
C THR A 68 1.03 11.43 2.84
N ARG A 69 -0.18 11.03 3.23
CA ARG A 69 -0.84 11.51 4.46
C ARG A 69 -0.04 11.17 5.71
N ARG A 70 0.52 9.96 5.81
CA ARG A 70 1.42 9.57 6.91
C ARG A 70 2.72 10.37 6.93
N LYS A 71 3.24 10.78 5.76
CA LYS A 71 4.39 11.70 5.67
C LYS A 71 4.00 13.14 6.03
N GLN A 72 2.77 13.55 5.74
CA GLN A 72 2.24 14.88 6.05
C GLN A 72 1.80 15.03 7.51
N SER A 73 1.49 13.94 8.23
CA SER A 73 1.25 14.03 9.66
C SER A 73 2.53 14.48 10.35
N THR A 74 2.51 15.69 10.89
CA THR A 74 3.64 16.33 11.59
C THR A 74 4.07 15.55 12.83
N GLU A 75 3.22 14.67 13.36
CA GLU A 75 3.53 13.84 14.51
C GLU A 75 4.23 12.53 14.12
N PRO A 76 5.41 12.24 14.69
CA PRO A 76 6.07 10.95 14.55
C PRO A 76 5.21 9.82 15.14
N THR A 77 5.17 8.67 14.48
CA THR A 77 4.52 7.47 15.05
C THR A 77 5.39 6.90 16.19
N ARG A 78 4.82 6.01 17.02
CA ARG A 78 5.60 5.28 18.03
C ARG A 78 6.80 4.55 17.41
N GLY A 79 6.65 4.01 16.20
CA GLY A 79 7.74 3.36 15.47
C GLY A 79 8.84 4.33 15.07
N ASP A 80 8.47 5.53 14.61
CA ASP A 80 9.43 6.59 14.26
C ASP A 80 10.17 7.08 15.50
N LEU A 81 9.47 7.27 16.63
CA LEU A 81 10.07 7.63 17.91
C LEU A 81 10.96 6.51 18.44
N TYR A 82 10.56 5.25 18.28
CA TYR A 82 11.39 4.11 18.66
C TYR A 82 12.68 4.04 17.83
N GLN A 83 12.61 4.28 16.52
CA GLN A 83 13.79 4.33 15.66
C GLN A 83 14.72 5.49 16.03
N GLN A 84 14.16 6.67 16.32
CA GLN A 84 14.92 7.81 16.81
C GLN A 84 15.60 7.49 18.15
N ALA A 85 14.88 6.87 19.09
CA ALA A 85 15.41 6.46 20.38
C ALA A 85 16.49 5.38 20.25
N TRP A 86 16.38 4.49 19.25
CA TRP A 86 17.43 3.53 18.93
C TRP A 86 18.70 4.22 18.38
N ARG A 87 18.54 5.22 17.51
CA ARG A 87 19.67 6.01 16.99
C ARG A 87 20.35 6.85 18.06
N ALA A 88 19.57 7.32 19.04
CA ALA A 88 20.05 8.07 20.20
C ALA A 88 20.49 7.16 21.37
N ASP A 89 20.53 5.85 21.16
CA ASP A 89 20.91 4.82 22.16
C ASP A 89 20.19 4.92 23.52
N ILE A 90 18.91 5.30 23.50
CA ILE A 90 18.12 5.45 24.73
C ILE A 90 17.87 4.05 25.35
N PRO A 91 18.29 3.83 26.61
CA PRO A 91 18.07 2.57 27.31
C PRO A 91 16.59 2.38 27.64
N GLY A 92 16.12 1.13 27.70
CA GLY A 92 14.73 0.82 28.04
C GLY A 92 13.69 1.19 26.96
N ARG A 93 14.10 1.76 25.82
CA ARG A 93 13.24 2.18 24.70
C ARG A 93 12.21 1.13 24.23
N SER A 94 12.52 -0.17 24.33
CA SER A 94 11.63 -1.26 23.90
C SER A 94 10.40 -1.40 24.78
N ARG A 95 10.45 -0.93 26.03
CA ARG A 95 9.35 -0.97 27.01
C ARG A 95 8.55 0.34 27.04
N MET A 96 9.03 1.38 26.36
CA MET A 96 8.41 2.70 26.36
C MET A 96 7.20 2.76 25.40
N SER A 97 6.17 3.48 25.84
CA SER A 97 5.02 3.95 25.08
C SER A 97 5.40 5.09 24.12
N LYS A 98 4.47 5.52 23.26
CA LYS A 98 4.70 6.64 22.32
C LYS A 98 5.14 7.89 23.10
N ASP A 99 4.42 8.23 24.16
CA ASP A 99 4.64 9.45 24.94
C ASP A 99 5.95 9.37 25.74
N GLU A 100 6.27 8.21 26.31
CA GLU A 100 7.54 7.99 27.00
C GLU A 100 8.73 8.08 26.04
N LEU A 101 8.62 7.57 24.81
CA LEU A 101 9.66 7.74 23.79
C LEU A 101 9.82 9.20 23.38
N GLN A 102 8.72 9.94 23.24
CA GLN A 102 8.74 11.37 22.92
C GLN A 102 9.41 12.18 24.04
N HIS A 103 9.06 11.89 25.30
CA HIS A 103 9.67 12.54 26.46
C HIS A 103 11.15 12.19 26.58
N ALA A 104 11.52 10.91 26.46
CA ALA A 104 12.90 10.47 26.53
C ALA A 104 13.77 11.11 25.43
N LEU A 105 13.25 11.21 24.20
CA LEU A 105 13.93 11.91 23.10
C LEU A 105 14.08 13.41 23.34
N ALA A 106 13.10 14.05 23.98
CA ALA A 106 13.19 15.46 24.35
C ALA A 106 14.27 15.70 25.42
N GLN A 107 14.40 14.78 26.38
CA GLN A 107 15.39 14.84 27.47
C GLN A 107 16.82 14.47 27.02
N HIS A 108 16.96 13.69 25.94
CA HIS A 108 18.25 13.19 25.44
C HIS A 108 18.82 14.00 24.26
N ARG A 109 18.19 15.13 23.91
CA ARG A 109 18.75 16.08 22.94
C ARG A 109 19.95 16.81 23.59
N PRO A 110 21.13 16.82 22.97
CA PRO A 110 22.28 17.58 23.46
C PRO A 110 22.04 19.08 23.39
#